data_AF-A0A9C8UMB8-F1
#
_entry.id   AF-A0A9C8UMB8-F1
#
_cell.length_a   1.000
_cell.length_b   1.000
_cell.length_c   1.000
_cell.angle_alpha   90.00
_cell.angle_beta   90.00
_cell.angle_gamma   90.00
#
_symmetry.space_group_name_H-M   'P 1'
#
loop_
_entity.id
_entity.type
_entity.pdbx_description
1 polymer ?
#
loop_
_entity_poly.entity_id
_entity_poly.type
_entity_poly.pdbx_seq_one_letter_code
_entity_poly.pdbx_strand_id
1 'polypeptide(L)'
;MTVSLVAGALAGSVLWAEGPKPFPSFDAKRVKPPKPGSTSRINVFIEPKVMAVPDVVATASGAIVPLAPGQYDWFWERVSPAVDKSGPGRLEVAMTTLATASTRVPAPRMQQMQEIARANGIDILRSTIGTQVSPALVLAVISVESAGRSDAVSGAGAQGLMQLMPDTAARFGVKDSFAAPQNIAGGVKYLDWLMGEFDRDPILVLAGYNAGEGTVRKHAGVPPFAETRDYVPKVLAAFQVAKGLCQTPPELISDGCVFVAMN
;
A
#
# COMPACT_ATOMS: atom_id res chain seq x y z
N MET A 1 -22.11 -45.96 -61.46
CA MET A 1 -22.18 -45.14 -60.22
C MET A 1 -20.78 -44.70 -59.88
N THR A 2 -20.38 -43.53 -60.37
CA THR A 2 -19.03 -42.95 -60.24
C THR A 2 -19.03 -41.97 -59.09
N VAL A 3 -18.43 -42.35 -57.95
CA VAL A 3 -18.25 -41.47 -56.79
C VAL A 3 -16.99 -40.63 -57.05
N SER A 4 -17.20 -39.33 -57.30
CA SER A 4 -16.13 -38.34 -57.39
C SER A 4 -15.66 -37.96 -55.99
N LEU A 5 -14.36 -38.14 -55.72
CA LEU A 5 -13.70 -37.61 -54.54
C LEU A 5 -13.31 -36.15 -54.80
N VAL A 6 -13.91 -35.21 -54.07
CA VAL A 6 -13.53 -33.79 -54.09
C VAL A 6 -12.39 -33.60 -53.08
N ALA A 7 -11.18 -33.33 -53.58
CA ALA A 7 -10.05 -32.89 -52.77
C ALA A 7 -10.11 -31.36 -52.61
N GLY A 8 -10.48 -30.89 -51.43
CA GLY A 8 -10.46 -29.47 -51.08
C GLY A 8 -9.03 -28.99 -50.78
N ALA A 9 -8.50 -28.09 -51.61
CA ALA A 9 -7.27 -27.38 -51.33
C ALA A 9 -7.54 -26.23 -50.34
N LEU A 10 -7.10 -26.37 -49.08
CA LEU A 10 -7.08 -25.28 -48.12
C LEU A 10 -5.82 -24.43 -48.35
N ALA A 11 -5.98 -23.28 -49.01
CA ALA A 11 -4.95 -22.25 -49.05
C ALA A 11 -4.96 -21.51 -47.69
N GLY A 12 -4.01 -21.83 -46.82
CA GLY A 12 -3.77 -21.08 -45.59
C GLY A 12 -3.08 -19.75 -45.91
N SER A 13 -3.78 -18.64 -45.71
CA SER A 13 -3.18 -17.30 -45.71
C SER A 13 -2.29 -17.15 -44.48
N VAL A 14 -0.98 -17.01 -44.69
CA VAL A 14 -0.01 -16.66 -43.64
C VAL A 14 -0.28 -15.21 -43.22
N LEU A 15 -0.81 -15.01 -42.02
CA LEU A 15 -0.92 -13.69 -41.39
C LEU A 15 0.46 -13.33 -40.82
N TRP A 16 1.18 -12.43 -41.49
CA TRP A 16 2.35 -11.78 -40.89
C TRP A 16 1.88 -10.79 -39.83
N ALA A 17 2.39 -10.93 -38.59
CA ALA A 17 2.21 -9.92 -37.56
C ALA A 17 2.98 -8.63 -37.97
N GLU A 18 2.27 -7.51 -38.06
CA GLU A 18 2.90 -6.20 -38.25
C GLU A 18 3.80 -5.87 -37.05
N GLY A 19 5.06 -5.55 -37.33
CA GLY A 19 6.01 -5.10 -36.32
C GLY A 19 5.58 -3.79 -35.65
N PRO A 20 6.13 -3.48 -34.46
CA PRO A 20 5.78 -2.27 -33.73
C PRO A 20 6.07 -1.03 -34.57
N LYS A 21 5.12 -0.07 -34.56
CA LYS A 21 5.25 1.20 -35.28
C LYS A 21 6.55 1.91 -34.88
N PRO A 22 7.33 2.43 -35.84
CA PRO A 22 8.54 3.19 -35.54
C PRO A 22 8.18 4.43 -34.72
N PHE A 23 9.07 4.81 -33.81
CA PHE A 23 8.88 6.00 -32.98
C PHE A 23 8.75 7.26 -33.87
N PRO A 24 7.88 8.22 -33.50
CA PRO A 24 7.82 9.51 -34.17
C PRO A 24 9.18 10.22 -34.08
N SER A 25 9.51 11.00 -35.11
CA SER A 25 10.77 11.74 -35.21
C SER A 25 10.97 12.67 -34.02
N PHE A 26 12.12 12.56 -33.36
CA PHE A 26 12.54 13.46 -32.28
C PHE A 26 13.25 14.68 -32.86
N ASP A 27 12.68 15.87 -32.67
CA ASP A 27 13.35 17.15 -32.97
C ASP A 27 13.99 17.72 -31.70
N ALA A 28 15.31 17.61 -31.60
CA ALA A 28 16.07 18.19 -30.49
C ALA A 28 16.12 19.73 -30.62
N LYS A 29 15.20 20.45 -29.97
CA LYS A 29 15.32 21.92 -29.84
C LYS A 29 16.51 22.26 -28.94
N ARG A 30 17.61 22.74 -29.53
CA ARG A 30 18.71 23.37 -28.79
C ARG A 30 18.29 24.76 -28.30
N VAL A 31 18.03 24.88 -27.01
CA VAL A 31 17.76 26.18 -26.37
C VAL A 31 19.10 26.80 -25.96
N LYS A 32 19.31 28.08 -26.28
CA LYS A 32 20.51 28.82 -25.83
C LYS A 32 20.45 29.01 -24.31
N PRO A 33 21.58 28.85 -23.59
CA PRO A 33 21.63 29.16 -22.17
C PRO A 33 21.19 30.60 -21.88
N PRO A 34 20.52 30.87 -20.75
CA PRO A 34 20.14 32.22 -20.36
C PRO A 34 21.38 33.12 -20.20
N LYS A 35 21.23 34.42 -20.50
CA LYS A 35 22.29 35.41 -20.30
C LYS A 35 22.61 35.53 -18.80
N PRO A 36 23.88 35.82 -18.42
CA PRO A 36 24.24 36.06 -17.03
C PRO A 36 23.32 37.12 -16.39
N GLY A 37 22.65 36.77 -15.29
CA GLY A 37 21.71 37.66 -14.57
C GLY A 37 20.21 37.42 -14.79
N SER A 38 19.79 36.43 -15.59
CA SER A 38 18.35 36.12 -15.72
C SER A 38 17.81 35.36 -14.50
N THR A 39 16.63 35.75 -14.00
CA THR A 39 15.95 35.11 -12.85
C THR A 39 15.18 33.84 -13.21
N SER A 40 15.03 33.51 -14.49
CA SER A 40 14.38 32.27 -14.96
C SER A 40 15.37 31.10 -14.87
N ARG A 41 15.39 30.40 -13.74
CA ARG A 41 16.10 29.13 -13.61
C ARG A 41 15.26 28.01 -14.24
N ILE A 42 15.89 27.18 -15.07
CA ILE A 42 15.31 25.89 -15.47
C ILE A 42 15.35 25.02 -14.22
N ASN A 43 14.19 24.76 -13.62
CA ASN A 43 14.08 23.80 -12.53
C ASN A 43 14.22 22.39 -13.12
N VAL A 44 15.46 21.94 -13.32
CA VAL A 44 15.73 20.52 -13.53
C VAL A 44 15.58 19.86 -12.17
N PHE A 45 14.42 19.24 -11.94
CA PHE A 45 14.25 18.31 -10.84
C PHE A 45 15.10 17.08 -11.13
N ILE A 46 16.34 17.08 -10.63
CA ILE A 46 17.11 15.86 -10.43
C ILE A 46 16.58 15.31 -9.12
N GLU A 47 15.77 14.25 -9.18
CA GLU A 47 15.45 13.48 -7.99
C GLU A 47 16.78 13.12 -7.30
N PRO A 48 17.00 13.51 -6.03
CA PRO A 48 18.17 13.03 -5.33
C PRO A 48 18.09 11.51 -5.34
N LYS A 49 19.04 10.87 -6.02
CA LYS A 49 19.24 9.44 -5.94
C LYS A 49 19.55 9.15 -4.47
N VAL A 50 18.52 8.77 -3.71
CA VAL A 50 18.69 8.19 -2.40
C VAL A 50 19.51 6.92 -2.65
N MET A 51 20.81 6.97 -2.34
CA MET A 51 21.59 5.75 -2.28
C MET A 51 21.15 5.03 -1.01
N ALA A 52 19.98 4.41 -1.07
CA ALA A 52 19.64 3.34 -0.15
C ALA A 52 20.69 2.25 -0.40
N VAL A 53 21.47 1.94 0.63
CA VAL A 53 22.18 0.66 0.65
C VAL A 53 21.11 -0.41 0.48
N PRO A 54 21.24 -1.37 -0.44
CA PRO A 54 20.19 -2.36 -0.63
C PRO A 54 20.08 -3.21 0.63
N ASP A 55 18.95 -3.10 1.33
CA ASP A 55 18.56 -3.94 2.48
C ASP A 55 18.20 -5.37 2.06
N VAL A 56 18.65 -5.79 0.88
CA VAL A 56 18.22 -7.03 0.23
C VAL A 56 19.38 -7.66 -0.52
N VAL A 57 19.44 -8.98 -0.52
CA VAL A 57 20.47 -9.77 -1.20
C VAL A 57 19.80 -10.70 -2.21
N ALA A 58 20.34 -10.75 -3.43
CA ALA A 58 19.95 -11.76 -4.41
C ALA A 58 20.57 -13.11 -4.04
N THR A 59 19.74 -14.14 -3.89
CA THR A 59 20.20 -15.52 -3.70
C THR A 59 20.54 -16.17 -5.04
N ALA A 60 21.28 -17.29 -5.00
CA ALA A 60 21.60 -18.10 -6.19
C ALA A 60 20.36 -18.58 -6.97
N SER A 61 19.19 -18.61 -6.33
CA SER A 61 17.90 -18.93 -6.97
C SER A 61 17.22 -17.73 -7.66
N GLY A 62 17.83 -16.54 -7.63
CA GLY A 62 17.21 -15.30 -8.09
C GLY A 62 16.18 -14.70 -7.12
N ALA A 63 15.92 -15.34 -5.99
CA ALA A 63 15.04 -14.81 -4.95
C ALA A 63 15.74 -13.68 -4.20
N ILE A 64 15.06 -12.54 -4.06
CA ILE A 64 15.53 -11.38 -3.30
C ILE A 64 15.09 -11.57 -1.84
N VAL A 65 16.05 -11.66 -0.93
CA VAL A 65 15.82 -11.93 0.50
C VAL A 65 16.27 -10.72 1.32
N PRO A 66 15.63 -10.40 2.46
CA PRO A 66 16.10 -9.34 3.34
C PRO A 66 17.57 -9.56 3.77
N LEU A 67 18.34 -8.47 3.90
CA LEU A 67 19.70 -8.49 4.42
C LEU A 67 19.73 -8.88 5.91
N ALA A 68 18.64 -8.59 6.63
CA ALA A 68 18.38 -9.08 7.98
C ALA A 68 16.91 -9.47 8.13
N PRO A 69 16.59 -10.55 8.86
CA PRO A 69 15.22 -10.97 9.07
C PRO A 69 14.41 -9.92 9.85
N GLY A 70 13.14 -9.76 9.51
CA GLY A 70 12.19 -8.97 10.30
C GLY A 70 11.91 -9.62 11.65
N GLN A 71 11.47 -8.84 12.64
CA GLN A 71 11.10 -9.37 13.96
C GLN A 71 9.98 -10.42 13.88
N TYR A 72 9.13 -10.34 12.86
CA TYR A 72 7.99 -11.24 12.68
C TYR A 72 8.11 -12.12 11.43
N ASP A 73 9.31 -12.56 11.06
CA ASP A 73 9.49 -13.41 9.87
C ASP A 73 8.70 -14.72 9.90
N TRP A 74 8.44 -15.27 11.09
CA TRP A 74 7.57 -16.44 11.28
C TRP A 74 6.15 -16.25 10.72
N PHE A 75 5.65 -15.01 10.63
CA PHE A 75 4.34 -14.71 10.05
C PHE A 75 4.31 -15.07 8.56
N TRP A 76 5.42 -14.78 7.87
CA TRP A 76 5.54 -14.96 6.43
C TRP A 76 5.84 -16.41 6.00
N GLU A 77 6.10 -17.30 6.96
CA GLU A 77 6.16 -18.75 6.71
C GLU A 77 4.77 -19.32 6.38
N ARG A 78 3.70 -18.68 6.88
CA ARG A 78 2.30 -19.11 6.69
C ARG A 78 1.52 -18.20 5.76
N VAL A 79 1.84 -16.91 5.76
CA VAL A 79 1.20 -15.91 4.89
C VAL A 79 2.15 -15.59 3.75
N SER A 80 1.82 -16.04 2.53
CA SER A 80 2.63 -15.72 1.35
C SER A 80 2.77 -14.21 1.17
N PRO A 81 3.95 -13.65 0.85
CA PRO A 81 4.10 -12.24 0.49
C PRO A 81 3.76 -11.95 -0.98
N ALA A 82 3.64 -12.97 -1.83
CA ALA A 82 3.57 -12.82 -3.28
C ALA A 82 2.18 -12.41 -3.78
N VAL A 83 2.15 -11.61 -4.86
CA VAL A 83 0.92 -11.12 -5.50
C VAL A 83 0.12 -12.22 -6.18
N ASP A 84 0.75 -13.30 -6.64
CA ASP A 84 0.06 -14.44 -7.27
C ASP A 84 -0.78 -15.27 -6.29
N LYS A 85 -0.57 -15.06 -4.99
CA LYS A 85 -1.39 -15.64 -3.91
C LYS A 85 -2.43 -14.66 -3.38
N SER A 86 -2.61 -13.52 -4.06
CA SER A 86 -3.47 -12.44 -3.61
C SER A 86 -4.94 -12.85 -3.51
N GLY A 87 -5.62 -12.29 -2.52
CA GLY A 87 -7.08 -12.34 -2.40
C GLY A 87 -7.57 -11.96 -1.00
N PRO A 88 -8.85 -11.55 -0.86
CA PRO A 88 -9.42 -11.15 0.43
C PRO A 88 -9.33 -12.23 1.53
N GLY A 89 -9.37 -13.52 1.15
CA GLY A 89 -9.25 -14.65 2.08
C GLY A 89 -7.91 -14.74 2.83
N ARG A 90 -6.86 -14.02 2.37
CA ARG A 90 -5.60 -13.93 3.12
C ARG A 90 -5.75 -13.28 4.49
N LEU A 91 -6.81 -12.47 4.69
CA LEU A 91 -7.06 -11.86 5.99
C LEU A 91 -7.28 -12.93 7.07
N GLU A 92 -8.12 -13.91 6.79
CA GLU A 92 -8.46 -14.97 7.74
C GLU A 92 -7.23 -15.80 8.09
N VAL A 93 -6.44 -16.17 7.08
CA VAL A 93 -5.17 -16.89 7.26
C VAL A 93 -4.19 -16.08 8.11
N ALA A 94 -4.07 -14.78 7.85
CA ALA A 94 -3.21 -13.88 8.60
C ALA A 94 -3.66 -13.72 10.05
N MET A 95 -4.96 -13.53 10.31
CA MET A 95 -5.51 -13.42 11.66
C MET A 95 -5.34 -14.71 12.45
N THR A 96 -5.59 -15.86 11.82
CA THR A 96 -5.39 -17.18 12.43
C THR A 96 -3.91 -17.42 12.74
N THR A 97 -3.03 -17.00 11.85
CA THR A 97 -1.58 -17.06 12.05
C THR A 97 -1.15 -16.24 13.26
N LEU A 98 -1.66 -15.01 13.41
CA LEU A 98 -1.39 -14.16 14.57
C LEU A 98 -1.96 -14.74 15.88
N ALA A 99 -3.18 -15.31 15.83
CA ALA A 99 -3.86 -15.84 17.01
C ALA A 99 -3.22 -17.13 17.55
N THR A 100 -2.65 -17.96 16.68
CA THR A 100 -2.08 -19.28 17.03
C THR A 100 -0.57 -19.27 17.22
N ALA A 101 0.09 -18.13 17.02
CA ALA A 101 1.54 -18.01 17.18
C ALA A 101 1.97 -18.11 18.64
N SER A 102 3.09 -18.80 18.88
CA SER A 102 3.75 -18.83 20.18
C SER A 102 4.36 -17.47 20.55
N THR A 103 4.91 -16.78 19.55
CA THR A 103 5.45 -15.42 19.68
C THR A 103 4.37 -14.42 19.29
N ARG A 104 4.00 -13.52 20.22
CA ARG A 104 2.96 -12.52 19.95
C ARG A 104 3.54 -11.27 19.30
N VAL A 105 2.78 -10.72 18.35
CA VAL A 105 2.96 -9.35 17.87
C VAL A 105 2.29 -8.41 18.89
N PRO A 106 3.01 -7.41 19.45
CA PRO A 106 2.39 -6.42 20.33
C PRO A 106 1.25 -5.70 19.62
N ALA A 107 0.10 -5.58 20.28
CA ALA A 107 -1.04 -4.81 19.84
C ALA A 107 -1.25 -3.60 20.76
N PRO A 108 -1.82 -2.48 20.27
CA PRO A 108 -2.23 -1.36 21.10
C PRO A 108 -3.18 -1.80 22.21
N ARG A 109 -3.11 -1.13 23.36
CA ARG A 109 -4.04 -1.40 24.47
C ARG A 109 -5.44 -0.95 24.09
N MET A 110 -6.46 -1.68 24.55
CA MET A 110 -7.87 -1.33 24.29
C MET A 110 -8.20 0.11 24.70
N GLN A 111 -7.70 0.57 25.85
CA GLN A 111 -7.89 1.94 26.31
C GLN A 111 -7.31 2.97 25.33
N GLN A 112 -6.10 2.74 24.82
CA GLN A 112 -5.47 3.64 23.84
C GLN A 112 -6.31 3.71 22.56
N MET A 113 -6.83 2.58 22.10
CA MET A 113 -7.69 2.55 20.92
C MET A 113 -9.01 3.30 21.13
N GLN A 114 -9.60 3.20 22.34
CA GLN A 114 -10.78 3.99 22.73
C GLN A 114 -10.48 5.49 22.76
N GLU A 115 -9.31 5.89 23.25
CA GLU A 115 -8.89 7.30 23.29
C GLU A 115 -8.72 7.88 21.88
N ILE A 116 -8.04 7.14 20.97
CA ILE A 116 -7.89 7.55 19.57
C ILE A 116 -9.27 7.63 18.89
N ALA A 117 -10.13 6.63 19.09
CA ALA A 117 -11.47 6.60 18.52
C ALA A 117 -12.37 7.74 19.04
N ARG A 118 -12.28 8.09 20.33
CA ARG A 118 -13.02 9.22 20.91
C ARG A 118 -12.56 10.55 20.31
N ALA A 119 -11.25 10.73 20.15
CA ALA A 119 -10.70 11.97 19.63
C ALA A 119 -10.95 12.17 18.13
N ASN A 120 -10.83 11.09 17.32
CA ASN A 120 -10.75 11.19 15.86
C ASN A 120 -11.88 10.45 15.12
N GLY A 121 -12.72 9.71 15.84
CA GLY A 121 -13.59 8.74 15.20
C GLY A 121 -14.66 9.38 14.31
N ILE A 122 -15.12 10.60 14.60
CA ILE A 122 -16.07 11.32 13.71
C ILE A 122 -15.41 11.56 12.34
N ASP A 123 -14.15 11.99 12.33
CA ASP A 123 -13.40 12.23 11.10
C ASP A 123 -13.05 10.93 10.38
N ILE A 124 -12.75 9.86 11.12
CA ILE A 124 -12.58 8.50 10.56
C ILE A 124 -13.86 8.07 9.85
N LEU A 125 -15.00 8.09 10.55
CA LEU A 125 -16.29 7.67 9.98
C LEU A 125 -16.64 8.49 8.74
N ARG A 126 -16.57 9.82 8.84
CA ARG A 126 -16.86 10.72 7.71
C ARG A 126 -15.95 10.45 6.50
N SER A 127 -14.66 10.22 6.74
CA SER A 127 -13.70 10.02 5.65
C SER A 127 -13.87 8.68 4.93
N THR A 128 -14.42 7.67 5.62
CA THR A 128 -14.66 6.34 5.05
C THR A 128 -15.97 6.19 4.27
N ILE A 129 -16.90 7.16 4.37
CA ILE A 129 -18.18 7.10 3.65
C ILE A 129 -17.94 7.06 2.14
N GLY A 130 -18.50 6.06 1.47
CA GLY A 130 -18.38 5.88 0.02
C GLY A 130 -17.06 5.26 -0.45
N THR A 131 -16.21 4.81 0.49
CA THR A 131 -14.93 4.13 0.21
C THR A 131 -15.04 2.63 0.48
N GLN A 132 -14.00 1.87 0.12
CA GLN A 132 -13.82 0.45 0.47
C GLN A 132 -12.89 0.27 1.69
N VAL A 133 -12.87 1.24 2.61
CA VAL A 133 -11.96 1.26 3.76
C VAL A 133 -12.75 1.17 5.06
N SER A 134 -12.47 0.13 5.86
CA SER A 134 -13.09 -0.02 7.17
C SER A 134 -12.64 1.09 8.15
N PRO A 135 -13.56 1.71 8.89
CA PRO A 135 -13.21 2.58 10.03
C PRO A 135 -12.23 1.93 11.02
N ALA A 136 -12.40 0.63 11.27
CA ALA A 136 -11.50 -0.13 12.14
C ALA A 136 -10.08 -0.27 11.55
N LEU A 137 -9.95 -0.37 10.22
CA LEU A 137 -8.64 -0.36 9.55
C LEU A 137 -7.95 0.99 9.74
N VAL A 138 -8.68 2.09 9.53
CA VAL A 138 -8.14 3.44 9.70
C VAL A 138 -7.63 3.65 11.13
N LEU A 139 -8.43 3.24 12.12
CA LEU A 139 -8.04 3.31 13.53
C LEU A 139 -6.78 2.49 13.83
N ALA A 140 -6.69 1.28 13.26
CA ALA A 140 -5.51 0.43 13.38
C ALA A 140 -4.26 1.08 12.78
N VAL A 141 -4.36 1.64 11.57
CA VAL A 141 -3.27 2.36 10.91
C VAL A 141 -2.82 3.55 11.77
N ILE A 142 -3.74 4.42 12.22
CA ILE A 142 -3.40 5.56 13.08
C ILE A 142 -2.66 5.12 14.35
N SER A 143 -3.09 4.01 14.96
CA SER A 143 -2.48 3.51 16.19
C SER A 143 -1.03 3.05 15.99
N VAL A 144 -0.71 2.46 14.83
CA VAL A 144 0.63 1.97 14.50
C VAL A 144 1.53 3.11 14.02
N GLU A 145 0.97 4.03 13.22
CA GLU A 145 1.72 5.13 12.60
C GLU A 145 2.13 6.21 13.61
N SER A 146 1.19 6.68 14.43
CA SER A 146 1.42 7.86 15.28
C SER A 146 1.08 7.65 16.75
N ALA A 147 0.50 6.49 17.10
CA ALA A 147 -0.14 6.26 18.39
C ALA A 147 -1.26 7.28 18.72
N GLY A 148 -1.84 7.93 17.70
CA GLY A 148 -2.86 8.96 17.84
C GLY A 148 -2.33 10.39 17.97
N ARG A 149 -1.03 10.62 17.74
CA ARG A 149 -0.41 11.96 17.84
C ARG A 149 -0.52 12.71 16.51
N SER A 150 -1.30 13.79 16.47
CA SER A 150 -1.51 14.58 15.26
C SER A 150 -0.31 15.44 14.86
N ASP A 151 0.65 15.65 15.75
CA ASP A 151 1.89 16.39 15.56
C ASP A 151 3.12 15.49 15.25
N ALA A 152 2.90 14.18 15.07
CA ALA A 152 3.97 13.23 14.82
C ALA A 152 4.72 13.50 13.51
N VAL A 153 6.05 13.42 13.57
CA VAL A 153 6.94 13.49 12.41
C VAL A 153 7.96 12.35 12.48
N SER A 154 8.04 11.51 11.45
CA SER A 154 9.06 10.45 11.37
C SER A 154 10.43 10.99 10.98
N GLY A 155 11.49 10.19 11.18
CA GLY A 155 12.83 10.54 10.70
C GLY A 155 12.93 10.67 9.16
N ALA A 156 12.02 10.02 8.43
CA ALA A 156 11.91 10.14 6.96
C ALA A 156 11.04 11.32 6.52
N GLY A 157 10.36 12.00 7.45
CA GLY A 157 9.51 13.17 7.17
C GLY A 157 8.03 12.86 6.94
N ALA A 158 7.56 11.67 7.30
CA ALA A 158 6.13 11.35 7.32
C ALA A 158 5.41 12.14 8.44
N GLN A 159 4.18 12.59 8.21
CA GLN A 159 3.54 13.59 9.07
C GLN A 159 2.11 13.22 9.51
N GLY A 160 1.79 13.58 10.75
CA GLY A 160 0.45 13.53 11.32
C GLY A 160 -0.03 12.14 11.72
N LEU A 161 -1.35 12.03 11.94
CA LEU A 161 -1.99 10.84 12.50
C LEU A 161 -1.74 9.55 11.71
N MET A 162 -1.79 9.65 10.39
CA MET A 162 -1.62 8.54 9.46
C MET A 162 -0.25 8.57 8.77
N GLN A 163 0.69 9.39 9.27
CA GLN A 163 2.08 9.47 8.79
C GLN A 163 2.18 9.53 7.25
N LEU A 164 1.56 10.54 6.64
CA LEU A 164 1.65 10.74 5.20
C LEU A 164 2.99 11.39 4.85
N MET A 165 3.69 10.82 3.87
CA MET A 165 4.80 11.51 3.22
C MET A 165 4.29 12.79 2.52
N PRO A 166 5.07 13.89 2.46
CA PRO A 166 4.60 15.15 1.87
C PRO A 166 4.04 15.01 0.45
N ASP A 167 4.69 14.22 -0.40
CA ASP A 167 4.23 13.99 -1.79
C ASP A 167 2.91 13.21 -1.83
N THR A 168 2.74 12.23 -0.94
CA THR A 168 1.48 11.49 -0.77
C THR A 168 0.37 12.42 -0.26
N ALA A 169 0.68 13.26 0.74
CA ALA A 169 -0.26 14.23 1.28
C ALA A 169 -0.75 15.18 0.17
N ALA A 170 0.17 15.71 -0.64
CA ALA A 170 -0.15 16.57 -1.78
C ALA A 170 -1.01 15.85 -2.83
N ARG A 171 -0.64 14.61 -3.20
CA ARG A 171 -1.39 13.78 -4.16
C ARG A 171 -2.84 13.56 -3.73
N PHE A 172 -3.09 13.41 -2.44
CA PHE A 172 -4.43 13.15 -1.88
C PHE A 172 -5.12 14.39 -1.30
N GLY A 173 -4.60 15.58 -1.60
CA GLY A 173 -5.26 16.87 -1.33
C GLY A 173 -5.17 17.36 0.11
N VAL A 174 -4.17 16.89 0.86
CA VAL A 174 -3.86 17.37 2.22
C VAL A 174 -3.03 18.64 2.11
N LYS A 175 -3.55 19.75 2.66
CA LYS A 175 -2.82 21.04 2.70
C LYS A 175 -2.05 21.21 4.00
N ASP A 176 -2.61 20.70 5.09
CA ASP A 176 -2.00 20.68 6.41
C ASP A 176 -2.03 19.24 6.96
N SER A 177 -0.87 18.59 6.98
CA SER A 177 -0.71 17.22 7.48
C SER A 177 -0.89 17.09 8.99
N PHE A 178 -0.83 18.19 9.75
CA PHE A 178 -1.03 18.18 11.20
C PHE A 178 -2.49 18.43 11.60
N ALA A 179 -3.32 18.91 10.67
CA ALA A 179 -4.76 18.99 10.87
C ALA A 179 -5.39 17.59 10.76
N ALA A 180 -5.83 17.04 11.89
CA ALA A 180 -6.39 15.68 11.97
C ALA A 180 -7.46 15.37 10.90
N PRO A 181 -8.48 16.22 10.64
CA PRO A 181 -9.47 15.93 9.61
C PRO A 181 -8.87 15.82 8.20
N GLN A 182 -7.87 16.66 7.87
CA GLN A 182 -7.22 16.63 6.56
C GLN A 182 -6.33 15.40 6.42
N ASN A 183 -5.52 15.11 7.44
CA ASN A 183 -4.60 13.96 7.44
C ASN A 183 -5.37 12.64 7.32
N ILE A 184 -6.45 12.48 8.10
CA ILE A 184 -7.33 11.31 8.03
C ILE A 184 -7.99 11.20 6.66
N ALA A 185 -8.59 12.28 6.14
CA ALA A 185 -9.23 12.25 4.83
C ALA A 185 -8.24 11.89 3.69
N GLY A 186 -7.02 12.42 3.74
CA GLY A 186 -5.96 12.08 2.78
C GLY A 186 -5.49 10.64 2.90
N GLY A 187 -5.27 10.15 4.13
CA GLY A 187 -4.84 8.78 4.36
C GLY A 187 -5.90 7.74 4.01
N VAL A 188 -7.18 8.05 4.24
CA VAL A 188 -8.29 7.19 3.80
C VAL A 188 -8.39 7.14 2.28
N LYS A 189 -8.26 8.27 1.57
CA LYS A 189 -8.19 8.28 0.10
C LYS A 189 -7.01 7.47 -0.43
N TYR A 190 -5.86 7.51 0.25
CA TYR A 190 -4.72 6.71 -0.13
C TYR A 190 -4.99 5.21 0.07
N LEU A 191 -5.54 4.82 1.23
CA LEU A 191 -5.96 3.44 1.48
C LEU A 191 -6.99 2.96 0.45
N ASP A 192 -8.00 3.75 0.14
CA ASP A 192 -9.03 3.40 -0.85
C ASP A 192 -8.45 3.21 -2.25
N TRP A 193 -7.50 4.08 -2.64
CA TRP A 193 -6.75 3.92 -3.88
C TRP A 193 -5.94 2.61 -3.89
N LEU A 194 -5.28 2.26 -2.79
CA LEU A 194 -4.56 0.99 -2.64
C LEU A 194 -5.50 -0.23 -2.66
N MET A 195 -6.71 -0.11 -2.10
CA MET A 195 -7.72 -1.18 -2.17
C MET A 195 -8.07 -1.49 -3.62
N GLY A 196 -8.18 -0.47 -4.47
CA GLY A 196 -8.37 -0.64 -5.91
C GLY A 196 -7.16 -1.26 -6.62
N GLU A 197 -5.96 -0.77 -6.30
CA GLU A 197 -4.70 -1.25 -6.91
C GLU A 197 -4.42 -2.74 -6.62
N PHE A 198 -4.76 -3.21 -5.42
CA PHE A 198 -4.41 -4.56 -4.96
C PHE A 198 -5.63 -5.48 -4.75
N ASP A 199 -6.74 -5.21 -5.46
CA ASP A 199 -8.01 -5.98 -5.36
C ASP A 199 -8.42 -6.32 -3.93
N ARG A 200 -8.32 -5.32 -3.04
CA ARG A 200 -8.68 -5.40 -1.62
C ARG A 200 -7.92 -6.48 -0.84
N ASP A 201 -6.74 -6.88 -1.31
CA ASP A 201 -5.85 -7.76 -0.59
C ASP A 201 -5.25 -7.05 0.62
N PRO A 202 -5.54 -7.50 1.86
CA PRO A 202 -5.13 -6.78 3.05
C PRO A 202 -3.62 -6.68 3.22
N ILE A 203 -2.88 -7.68 2.76
CA ILE A 203 -1.45 -7.71 2.96
C ILE A 203 -0.74 -6.77 1.99
N LEU A 204 -1.19 -6.74 0.73
CA LEU A 204 -0.61 -5.87 -0.29
C LEU A 204 -1.03 -4.41 -0.08
N VAL A 205 -2.27 -4.16 0.34
CA VAL A 205 -2.73 -2.81 0.73
C VAL A 205 -1.86 -2.24 1.84
N LEU A 206 -1.64 -3.00 2.92
CA LEU A 206 -0.81 -2.54 4.04
C LEU A 206 0.67 -2.40 3.65
N ALA A 207 1.20 -3.33 2.85
CA ALA A 207 2.56 -3.21 2.34
C ALA A 207 2.73 -1.99 1.42
N GLY A 208 1.74 -1.71 0.57
CA GLY A 208 1.73 -0.53 -0.29
C GLY A 208 1.62 0.76 0.50
N TYR A 209 0.86 0.77 1.60
CA TYR A 209 0.76 1.93 2.48
C TYR A 209 2.12 2.32 3.07
N ASN A 210 2.87 1.34 3.58
CA ASN A 210 4.18 1.58 4.20
C ASN A 210 5.32 1.75 3.18
N ALA A 211 5.42 0.89 2.16
CA ALA A 211 6.56 0.85 1.23
C ALA A 211 6.33 1.57 -0.11
N GLY A 212 5.10 2.04 -0.35
CA GLY A 212 4.66 2.56 -1.64
C GLY A 212 4.24 1.46 -2.63
N GLU A 213 3.22 1.75 -3.42
CA GLU A 213 2.65 0.81 -4.41
C GLU A 213 3.65 0.39 -5.49
N GLY A 214 4.56 1.29 -5.87
CA GLY A 214 5.55 1.04 -6.92
C GLY A 214 6.54 -0.02 -6.48
N THR A 215 6.89 -0.01 -5.19
CA THR A 215 7.76 -1.00 -4.57
C THR A 215 7.11 -2.37 -4.54
N VAL A 216 5.83 -2.45 -4.16
CA VAL A 216 5.07 -3.72 -4.15
C VAL A 216 4.97 -4.30 -5.56
N ARG A 217 4.67 -3.46 -6.57
CA ARG A 217 4.66 -3.90 -7.98
C ARG A 217 6.01 -4.39 -8.45
N LYS A 218 7.09 -3.67 -8.14
CA LYS A 218 8.46 -4.04 -8.52
C LYS A 218 8.88 -5.40 -7.96
N HIS A 219 8.41 -5.75 -6.76
CA HIS A 219 8.72 -7.02 -6.10
C HIS A 219 7.67 -8.11 -6.34
N ALA A 220 6.62 -7.83 -7.11
CA ALA A 220 5.48 -8.73 -7.30
C ALA A 220 4.90 -9.26 -5.96
N GLY A 221 4.81 -8.38 -4.96
CA GLY A 221 4.44 -8.75 -3.60
C GLY A 221 5.03 -7.83 -2.54
N VAL A 222 4.94 -8.24 -1.27
CA VAL A 222 5.51 -7.50 -0.15
C VAL A 222 7.04 -7.45 -0.31
N PRO A 223 7.66 -6.25 -0.32
CA PRO A 223 9.10 -6.14 -0.49
C PRO A 223 9.86 -6.81 0.67
N PRO A 224 11.09 -7.28 0.44
CA PRO A 224 11.93 -7.88 1.47
C PRO A 224 12.57 -6.84 2.41
N PHE A 225 11.82 -5.81 2.78
CA PHE A 225 12.24 -4.80 3.74
C PHE A 225 11.76 -5.21 5.14
N ALA A 226 12.68 -5.29 6.11
CA ALA A 226 12.34 -5.68 7.47
C ALA A 226 11.23 -4.80 8.06
N GLU A 227 11.28 -3.49 7.82
CA GLU A 227 10.25 -2.54 8.27
C GLU A 227 8.86 -2.91 7.73
N THR A 228 8.71 -3.09 6.42
CA THR A 228 7.42 -3.42 5.80
C THR A 228 6.92 -4.79 6.23
N ARG A 229 7.83 -5.76 6.36
CA ARG A 229 7.52 -7.12 6.81
C ARG A 229 7.07 -7.17 8.26
N ASP A 230 7.56 -6.25 9.10
CA ASP A 230 7.10 -6.09 10.47
C ASP A 230 5.84 -5.22 10.57
N TYR A 231 5.66 -4.27 9.66
CA TYR A 231 4.54 -3.33 9.64
C TYR A 231 3.20 -4.04 9.44
N VAL A 232 3.10 -4.92 8.42
CA VAL A 232 1.86 -5.62 8.09
C VAL A 232 1.28 -6.37 9.31
N PRO A 233 2.00 -7.29 9.97
CA PRO A 233 1.45 -8.00 11.12
C PRO A 233 1.15 -7.08 12.32
N LYS A 234 1.87 -5.97 12.51
CA LYS A 234 1.54 -4.96 13.54
C LYS A 234 0.18 -4.32 13.29
N VAL A 235 -0.10 -3.88 12.05
CA VAL A 235 -1.40 -3.28 11.71
C VAL A 235 -2.51 -4.30 11.80
N LEU A 236 -2.29 -5.55 11.38
CA LEU A 236 -3.30 -6.61 11.53
C LEU A 236 -3.59 -6.94 13.01
N ALA A 237 -2.58 -6.95 13.88
CA ALA A 237 -2.76 -7.11 15.31
C ALA A 237 -3.54 -5.93 15.92
N ALA A 238 -3.25 -4.70 15.49
CA ALA A 238 -4.01 -3.51 15.88
C ALA A 238 -5.45 -3.54 15.33
N PHE A 239 -5.66 -4.03 14.12
CA PHE A 239 -6.98 -4.21 13.52
C PHE A 239 -7.81 -5.18 14.35
N GLN A 240 -7.25 -6.31 14.81
CA GLN A 240 -7.97 -7.24 15.68
C GLN A 240 -8.52 -6.57 16.95
N VAL A 241 -7.79 -5.63 17.54
CA VAL A 241 -8.27 -4.81 18.67
C VAL A 241 -9.31 -3.80 18.21
N ALA A 242 -9.06 -3.11 17.09
CA ALA A 242 -9.94 -2.09 16.52
C ALA A 242 -11.34 -2.63 16.21
N LYS A 243 -11.42 -3.84 15.65
CA LYS A 243 -12.68 -4.55 15.34
C LYS A 243 -13.54 -4.78 16.58
N GLY A 244 -12.91 -4.99 17.75
CA GLY A 244 -13.63 -5.17 19.01
C GLY A 244 -14.29 -3.90 19.54
N LEU A 245 -13.95 -2.72 18.99
CA LEU A 245 -14.62 -1.45 19.31
C LEU A 245 -15.88 -1.23 18.47
N CYS A 246 -16.09 -2.04 17.43
CA CYS A 246 -17.21 -1.92 16.53
C CYS A 246 -18.47 -2.53 17.12
N GLN A 247 -19.62 -1.89 16.90
CA GLN A 247 -20.93 -2.45 17.29
C GLN A 247 -21.19 -3.79 16.59
N THR A 248 -20.78 -3.88 15.32
CA THR A 248 -20.69 -5.14 14.58
C THR A 248 -19.26 -5.27 14.11
N PRO A 249 -18.49 -6.24 14.64
CA PRO A 249 -17.12 -6.48 14.20
C PRO A 249 -17.08 -6.77 12.69
N PRO A 250 -16.29 -6.05 11.89
CA PRO A 250 -16.20 -6.31 10.46
C PRO A 250 -15.55 -7.69 10.21
N GLU A 251 -15.74 -8.31 9.05
CA GLU A 251 -15.01 -9.53 8.70
C GLU A 251 -13.76 -9.17 7.88
N LEU A 252 -13.93 -8.30 6.89
CA LEU A 252 -12.90 -7.79 5.99
C LEU A 252 -12.39 -6.40 6.40
N ILE A 253 -11.22 -6.02 5.88
CA ILE A 253 -10.68 -4.67 6.06
C ILE A 253 -11.44 -3.60 5.25
N SER A 254 -12.38 -4.02 4.41
CA SER A 254 -13.28 -3.17 3.63
C SER A 254 -14.64 -2.96 4.28
N ASP A 255 -14.98 -3.74 5.31
CA ASP A 255 -16.32 -3.71 5.89
C ASP A 255 -16.51 -2.47 6.78
N GLY A 256 -17.68 -1.85 6.66
CA GLY A 256 -18.06 -0.71 7.49
C GLY A 256 -18.20 -1.10 8.97
N CYS A 257 -17.98 -0.14 9.86
CA CYS A 257 -18.22 -0.31 11.29
C CYS A 257 -18.53 1.04 11.94
N VAL A 258 -19.34 1.01 13.00
CA VAL A 258 -19.57 2.15 13.90
C VAL A 258 -18.98 1.81 15.27
N PHE A 259 -18.19 2.72 15.84
CA PHE A 259 -17.56 2.49 17.15
C PHE A 259 -18.58 2.64 18.29
N VAL A 260 -18.58 1.70 19.24
CA VAL A 260 -19.50 1.69 20.40
C VAL A 260 -19.20 2.83 21.39
N ALA A 261 -17.97 3.33 21.42
CA ALA A 261 -17.46 4.26 22.45
C ALA A 261 -17.58 5.76 22.10
N MET A 262 -18.50 6.13 21.19
CA MET A 262 -18.71 7.53 20.80
C MET A 262 -19.73 8.30 21.64
N ASN A 263 -20.32 7.66 22.65
CA ASN A 263 -21.21 8.31 23.61
C ASN A 263 -20.46 8.78 24.86
#